data_AF-A0A2W5X557-F1
#
_entry.id   AF-A0A2W5X557-F1
#
_cell.length_a   1.000
_cell.length_b   1.000
_cell.length_c   1.000
_cell.angle_alpha   90.00
_cell.angle_beta   90.00
_cell.angle_gamma   90.00
#
_symmetry.space_group_name_H-M   'P 1'
#
loop_
_entity.id
_entity.type
_entity.pdbx_description
1 polymer ?
#
loop_
_entity_poly.entity_id
_entity_poly.type
_entity_poly.pdbx_seq_one_letter_code
_entity_poly.pdbx_strand_id
1 'polypeptide(L)'
;MADYILLMHGDGAGERAAEWAPYIEQLVAAGRLRGGSAIGEGACFRRGAPAGPLSDRLTGFLRISAEDLEDAASCLVGNPVYETGGTVEIRRLPETN
;
A
#
# COMPACT_ATOMS: atom_id res chain seq x y z
N MET A 1 17.40 -1.99 7.19
CA MET A 1 16.12 -2.09 6.46
C MET A 1 15.45 -0.73 6.50
N ALA A 2 14.79 -0.34 5.42
CA ALA A 2 14.00 0.88 5.36
C ALA A 2 12.51 0.54 5.34
N ASP A 3 11.68 1.49 5.78
CA ASP A 3 10.24 1.38 5.62
C ASP A 3 9.84 1.75 4.19
N TYR A 4 8.90 0.98 3.65
CA TYR A 4 8.25 1.22 2.37
C TYR A 4 6.74 1.28 2.59
N ILE A 5 6.06 2.10 1.79
CA ILE A 5 4.61 2.10 1.69
C ILE A 5 4.19 1.47 0.38
N LEU A 6 3.28 0.50 0.47
CA LEU A 6 2.53 -0.06 -0.65
C LEU A 6 1.19 0.67 -0.68
N LEU A 7 0.85 1.27 -1.81
CA LEU A 7 -0.41 1.98 -2.06
C LEU A 7 -1.21 1.19 -3.09
N MET A 8 -2.40 0.74 -2.73
CA MET A 8 -3.26 -0.07 -3.58
C MET A 8 -4.17 0.84 -4.39
N HIS A 9 -4.12 0.72 -5.72
CA HIS A 9 -5.03 1.42 -6.61
C HIS A 9 -6.31 0.59 -6.78
N GLY A 10 -7.46 1.28 -6.84
CA GLY A 10 -8.78 0.69 -7.09
C GLY A 10 -9.04 0.41 -8.58
N ASP A 11 -8.04 -0.08 -9.30
CA ASP A 11 -8.06 -0.35 -10.75
C ASP A 11 -8.00 -1.85 -11.10
N GLY A 12 -7.89 -2.72 -10.11
CA GLY A 12 -7.88 -4.18 -10.28
C GLY A 12 -9.24 -4.78 -10.64
N ALA A 13 -9.21 -5.97 -11.23
CA ALA A 13 -10.40 -6.71 -11.62
C ALA A 13 -10.95 -7.57 -10.47
N GLY A 14 -11.94 -7.04 -9.74
CA GLY A 14 -12.79 -7.83 -8.83
C GLY A 14 -12.39 -7.82 -7.36
N GLU A 15 -13.33 -8.27 -6.53
CA GLU A 15 -13.21 -8.30 -5.07
C GLU A 15 -12.52 -9.60 -4.61
N ARG A 16 -11.35 -9.47 -3.98
CA ARG A 16 -10.60 -10.56 -3.34
C ARG A 16 -10.52 -10.42 -1.82
N ALA A 17 -11.66 -10.08 -1.20
CA ALA A 17 -11.73 -9.79 0.23
C ALA A 17 -11.17 -10.92 1.11
N ALA A 18 -11.46 -12.18 0.77
CA ALA A 18 -11.02 -13.36 1.51
C ALA A 18 -9.49 -13.60 1.47
N GLU A 19 -8.80 -13.05 0.47
CA GLU A 19 -7.36 -13.27 0.26
C GLU A 19 -6.48 -12.31 1.07
N TRP A 20 -7.06 -11.26 1.67
CA TRP A 20 -6.31 -10.30 2.48
C TRP A 20 -5.76 -10.91 3.76
N ALA A 21 -6.56 -11.70 4.47
CA ALA A 21 -6.13 -12.32 5.74
C ALA A 21 -4.87 -13.20 5.57
N PRO A 22 -4.83 -14.20 4.66
CA PRO A 22 -3.64 -15.02 4.49
C PRO A 22 -2.43 -14.23 3.98
N TYR A 23 -2.63 -13.22 3.11
CA TYR A 23 -1.54 -12.36 2.65
C TYR A 23 -0.92 -11.54 3.79
N ILE A 24 -1.74 -10.93 4.63
CA ILE A 24 -1.28 -10.17 5.80
C ILE A 24 -0.54 -11.09 6.78
N GLU A 25 -1.06 -12.30 7.04
CA GLU A 25 -0.40 -13.30 7.88
C GLU A 25 0.98 -13.68 7.35
N GLN A 26 1.14 -13.85 6.03
CA GLN A 26 2.44 -14.09 5.40
C GLN A 26 3.43 -12.95 5.68
N LEU A 27 3.01 -11.69 5.54
CA LEU A 27 3.87 -10.53 5.81
C LEU A 27 4.25 -10.41 7.30
N VAL A 28 3.33 -10.78 8.20
CA VAL A 28 3.59 -10.83 9.64
C VAL A 28 4.60 -11.93 9.97
N ALA A 29 4.39 -13.15 9.45
CA ALA A 29 5.28 -14.28 9.66
C ALA A 29 6.70 -14.01 9.13
N ALA A 30 6.82 -13.27 8.04
CA ALA A 30 8.10 -12.82 7.49
C ALA A 30 8.74 -11.65 8.26
N GLY A 31 8.10 -11.12 9.30
CA GLY A 31 8.60 -9.97 10.07
C GLY A 31 8.61 -8.66 9.28
N ARG A 32 7.88 -8.59 8.16
CA ARG A 32 7.91 -7.46 7.21
C ARG A 32 6.87 -6.40 7.54
N LEU A 33 5.69 -6.78 8.03
CA LEU A 33 4.58 -5.83 8.25
C LEU A 33 4.90 -4.81 9.36
N ARG A 34 4.55 -3.55 9.12
CA ARG A 34 4.65 -2.43 10.07
C ARG A 34 3.31 -1.74 10.35
N GLY A 35 2.27 -2.09 9.59
CA GLY A 35 0.91 -1.57 9.74
C GLY A 35 0.23 -1.41 8.39
N GLY A 36 -1.03 -0.98 8.40
CA GLY A 36 -1.79 -0.75 7.19
C GLY A 36 -3.28 -0.59 7.46
N SER A 37 -4.02 -0.16 6.44
CA SER A 37 -5.47 -0.03 6.52
C SER A 37 -6.09 0.06 5.13
N ALA A 38 -7.40 -0.18 5.06
CA ALA A 38 -8.21 0.29 3.94
C ALA A 38 -8.31 1.83 3.99
N ILE A 39 -8.45 2.46 2.83
CA ILE A 39 -8.63 3.90 2.70
C ILE A 39 -10.10 4.18 2.36
N GLY A 40 -10.73 5.04 3.16
CA GLY A 40 -12.11 5.49 2.95
C GLY A 40 -12.18 6.83 2.21
N GLU A 41 -13.33 7.51 2.34
CA GLU A 41 -13.53 8.85 1.80
C GLU A 41 -12.53 9.87 2.37
N GLY A 42 -12.31 10.96 1.63
CA GLY A 42 -11.35 11.99 2.03
C GLY A 42 -11.63 13.36 1.41
N ALA A 43 -10.84 14.34 1.83
CA ALA A 43 -10.89 15.71 1.33
C ALA A 43 -9.48 16.33 1.29
N CYS A 44 -9.26 17.26 0.36
CA CYS A 44 -8.01 18.00 0.28
C CYS A 44 -8.12 19.37 0.93
N PHE A 45 -7.11 19.72 1.72
CA PHE A 45 -7.02 21.00 2.41
C PHE A 45 -5.71 21.69 2.03
N ARG A 46 -5.78 22.99 1.70
CA ARG A 46 -4.62 23.85 1.46
C ARG A 46 -4.85 25.20 2.10
N ARG A 47 -3.80 25.78 2.68
CA ARG A 47 -3.83 27.13 3.26
C ARG A 47 -3.53 28.16 2.16
N GLY A 48 -4.38 29.19 2.04
CA GLY A 48 -4.10 30.38 1.22
C GLY A 48 -4.22 30.21 -0.30
N ALA A 49 -4.66 29.06 -0.79
CA ALA A 49 -4.92 28.80 -2.21
C ALA A 49 -5.91 27.65 -2.37
N PRO A 50 -6.55 27.49 -3.54
CA PRO A 50 -7.38 26.32 -3.82
C PRO A 50 -6.63 25.01 -3.58
N ALA A 51 -7.30 24.05 -2.94
CA ALA A 51 -6.74 22.73 -2.72
C ALA A 51 -6.48 22.03 -4.07
N GLY A 52 -5.49 21.13 -4.09
CA GLY A 52 -5.28 20.26 -5.23
C GLY A 52 -6.38 19.20 -5.33
N PRO A 53 -6.38 18.39 -6.40
CA PRO A 53 -7.28 17.25 -6.49
C PRO A 53 -6.99 16.23 -5.40
N LEU A 54 -8.02 15.49 -4.99
CA LEU A 54 -7.85 14.29 -4.19
C LEU A 54 -7.01 13.27 -4.99
N SER A 55 -6.12 12.57 -4.29
CA SER A 55 -5.38 11.45 -4.88
C SER A 55 -6.35 10.46 -5.49
N ASP A 56 -6.06 10.04 -6.72
CA ASP A 56 -6.93 9.13 -7.46
C ASP A 56 -7.01 7.76 -6.77
N ARG A 57 -8.17 7.09 -6.92
CA ARG A 57 -8.70 5.90 -6.22
C ARG A 57 -7.72 5.01 -5.42
N LEU A 58 -7.07 5.52 -4.38
CA LEU A 58 -6.34 4.70 -3.43
C LEU A 58 -7.34 4.00 -2.50
N THR A 59 -7.29 2.66 -2.44
CA THR A 59 -8.25 1.84 -1.69
C THR A 59 -7.65 1.26 -0.41
N GLY A 60 -6.33 1.30 -0.27
CA GLY A 60 -5.63 0.79 0.89
C GLY A 60 -4.15 1.12 0.88
N PHE A 61 -3.52 0.92 2.03
CA PHE A 61 -2.07 0.97 2.15
C PHE A 61 -1.55 -0.09 3.11
N LEU A 62 -0.31 -0.52 2.89
CA LEU A 62 0.48 -1.28 3.86
C LEU A 62 1.82 -0.58 4.03
N ARG A 63 2.32 -0.55 5.27
CA ARG A 63 3.72 -0.22 5.57
C ARG A 63 4.48 -1.51 5.81
N ILE A 64 5.59 -1.69 5.11
CA ILE A 64 6.47 -2.85 5.23
C ILE A 64 7.91 -2.40 5.48
N SER A 65 8.73 -3.31 5.99
CA SER A 65 10.18 -3.16 6.09
C SER A 65 10.86 -4.06 5.06
N ALA A 66 11.80 -3.50 4.32
CA ALA A 66 12.56 -4.20 3.28
C ALA A 66 14.01 -3.67 3.21
N GLU A 67 14.90 -4.40 2.54
CA GLU A 67 16.29 -3.96 2.33
C GLU A 67 16.39 -2.87 1.27
N ASP A 68 15.71 -3.07 0.14
CA ASP A 68 15.66 -2.16 -0.99
C ASP A 68 14.30 -2.27 -1.73
N LEU A 69 14.19 -1.66 -2.92
CA LEU A 69 12.95 -1.68 -3.71
C LEU A 69 12.66 -3.06 -4.32
N GLU A 70 13.69 -3.84 -4.65
CA GLU A 70 13.53 -5.19 -5.21
C GLU A 70 13.03 -6.16 -4.13
N ASP A 71 13.62 -6.09 -2.93
CA ASP A 71 13.15 -6.83 -1.76
C ASP A 71 11.73 -6.41 -1.35
N ALA A 72 11.39 -5.12 -1.44
CA ALA A 72 10.02 -4.64 -1.22
C ALA A 72 9.05 -5.22 -2.26
N ALA A 73 9.44 -5.29 -3.54
CA ALA A 73 8.62 -5.86 -4.60
C ALA A 73 8.34 -7.37 -4.40
N SER A 74 9.23 -8.10 -3.73
CA SER A 74 8.97 -9.51 -3.36
C SER A 74 7.73 -9.68 -2.46
N CYS A 75 7.32 -8.61 -1.76
CA CYS A 75 6.11 -8.59 -0.93
C CYS A 75 4.81 -8.47 -1.74
N LEU A 76 4.88 -8.32 -3.08
CA LEU A 76 3.70 -8.30 -3.94
C LEU A 76 3.10 -9.69 -4.16
N VAL A 77 3.88 -10.76 -3.98
CA VAL A 77 3.40 -12.14 -4.14
C VAL A 77 2.25 -12.39 -3.16
N GLY A 78 1.07 -12.71 -3.69
CA GLY A 78 -0.13 -12.93 -2.90
C GLY A 78 -0.88 -11.66 -2.50
N ASN A 79 -0.42 -10.46 -2.90
CA ASN A 79 -1.17 -9.23 -2.69
C ASN A 79 -2.46 -9.23 -3.53
N PRO A 80 -3.66 -9.17 -2.94
CA PRO A 80 -4.90 -9.34 -3.69
C PRO A 80 -5.12 -8.33 -4.83
N VAL A 81 -4.62 -7.09 -4.69
CA VAL A 81 -4.71 -6.07 -5.75
C VAL A 81 -3.77 -6.43 -6.90
N TYR A 82 -2.53 -6.79 -6.59
CA TYR A 82 -1.56 -7.18 -7.61
C TYR A 82 -2.00 -8.45 -8.36
N GLU A 83 -2.50 -9.46 -7.65
CA GLU A 83 -2.96 -10.73 -8.24
C GLU A 83 -4.24 -10.56 -9.10
N THR A 84 -5.00 -9.47 -8.96
CA THR A 84 -6.13 -9.12 -9.88
C THR A 84 -5.69 -8.29 -11.09
N GLY A 85 -4.38 -8.05 -11.26
CA GLY A 85 -3.86 -7.16 -12.30
C GLY A 85 -4.06 -5.67 -12.00
N GLY A 86 -4.36 -5.31 -10.75
CA GLY A 86 -4.39 -3.93 -10.28
C GLY A 86 -3.00 -3.38 -9.95
N THR A 87 -2.92 -2.07 -9.77
CA THR A 87 -1.67 -1.37 -9.50
C THR A 87 -1.37 -1.31 -8.00
N VAL A 88 -0.14 -1.64 -7.62
CA VAL A 88 0.42 -1.37 -6.29
C VAL A 88 1.64 -0.45 -6.45
N GLU A 89 1.54 0.80 -5.99
CA GLU A 89 2.67 1.74 -5.96
C GLU A 89 3.53 1.47 -4.72
N ILE A 90 4.83 1.26 -4.91
CA ILE A 90 5.80 1.06 -3.82
C ILE A 90 6.68 2.31 -3.70
N ARG A 91 6.72 2.91 -2.52
CA ARG A 91 7.61 4.05 -2.23
C ARG A 91 8.42 3.82 -0.97
N ARG A 92 9.71 4.16 -1.02
CA ARG A 92 10.54 4.24 0.17
C ARG A 92 10.07 5.40 1.05
N LEU A 93 10.01 5.17 2.36
CA LEU A 93 9.78 6.18 3.39
C LEU A 93 11.13 6.55 4.02
N PRO A 94 11.69 7.73 3.72
CA PRO A 94 12.92 8.18 4.36
C PRO A 94 12.70 8.41 5.84
N GLU A 95 13.66 7.97 6.67
CA GLU A 95 13.71 8.41 8.06
C GLU A 95 13.91 9.92 8.08
N THR A 96 12.99 10.62 8.76
CA THR A 96 13.15 12.05 9.04
C THR A 96 13.65 12.17 10.46
N ASN A 97 14.87 12.68 10.60
CA ASN A 97 15.49 13.04 11.87
C ASN A 97 15.06 14.45 12.28
#